data_AF-A0A920NT55-F1
#
_entry.id   AF-A0A920NT55-F1
#
_cell.length_a   1.000
_cell.length_b   1.000
_cell.length_c   1.000
_cell.angle_alpha   90.00
_cell.angle_beta   90.00
_cell.angle_gamma   90.00
#
_symmetry.space_group_name_H-M   'P 1'
#
loop_
_entity.id
_entity.type
_entity.pdbx_description
1 polymer ?
#
loop_
_entity_poly.entity_id
_entity_poly.type
_entity_poly.pdbx_seq_one_letter_code
_entity_poly.pdbx_strand_id
1 'polypeptide(L)'
;MKIVLKGIVTREDAALAVDHGVDGIIVSNHGGRQEESNRATLDSLIEVLEGAQDSIPVLIDGASGEEQIFFKALALGARAIAIGRPQVYGLGAFGEEGVDQVLRILNTELETIMKFVGATSLSAIKRQSLIRKD
;
A
#
# COMPACT_ATOMS: atom_id res chain seq x y z
N MET A 1 3.14 23.41 2.83
CA MET A 1 3.49 22.21 2.02
C MET A 1 3.37 21.00 2.92
N LYS A 2 2.93 19.85 2.39
CA LYS A 2 2.79 18.61 3.16
C LYS A 2 4.04 17.73 3.01
N ILE A 3 4.49 17.08 4.08
CA ILE A 3 5.66 16.19 4.11
C ILE A 3 5.21 14.75 4.33
N VAL A 4 5.61 13.85 3.44
CA VAL A 4 5.33 12.42 3.56
C VAL A 4 6.64 11.64 3.59
N LEU A 5 6.87 10.85 4.64
CA LEU A 5 8.08 10.04 4.77
C LEU A 5 7.89 8.67 4.11
N LYS A 6 8.76 8.35 3.14
CA LYS A 6 8.77 7.05 2.45
C LYS A 6 9.95 6.22 2.91
N GLY A 7 9.72 4.95 3.23
CA GLY A 7 10.77 4.03 3.64
C GLY A 7 10.65 3.53 5.08
N ILE A 8 9.61 3.98 5.80
CA ILE A 8 9.34 3.56 7.18
C ILE A 8 8.83 2.12 7.15
N VAL A 9 9.46 1.23 7.90
CA VAL A 9 9.12 -0.20 7.96
C VAL A 9 9.01 -0.73 9.40
N THR A 10 9.11 0.16 10.38
CA THR A 10 9.08 -0.14 11.82
C THR A 10 8.06 0.72 12.57
N ARG A 11 7.58 0.22 13.71
CA ARG A 11 6.66 0.96 14.60
C ARG A 11 7.33 2.18 15.21
N GLU A 12 8.57 2.01 15.63
CA GLU A 12 9.38 3.02 16.32
C GLU A 12 9.63 4.23 15.42
N ASP A 13 10.02 4.01 14.16
CA ASP A 13 10.23 5.10 13.21
C ASP A 13 8.91 5.76 12.80
N ALA A 14 7.80 5.02 12.78
CA ALA A 14 6.48 5.58 12.53
C ALA A 14 6.04 6.52 13.67
N ALA A 15 6.25 6.12 14.92
CA ALA A 15 5.96 6.97 16.08
C ALA A 15 6.83 8.23 16.08
N LEU A 16 8.14 8.09 15.82
CA LEU A 16 9.05 9.25 15.68
C LEU A 16 8.61 10.20 14.56
N ALA A 17 8.16 9.66 13.41
CA ALA A 17 7.65 10.46 12.32
C ALA A 17 6.44 11.31 12.74
N VAL A 18 5.50 10.72 13.49
CA VAL A 18 4.34 11.44 14.05
C VAL A 18 4.78 12.52 15.03
N ASP A 19 5.70 12.21 15.95
CA ASP A 19 6.22 13.16 16.94
C ASP A 19 6.93 14.35 16.29
N HIS A 20 7.54 14.14 15.13
CA HIS A 20 8.18 15.19 14.32
C HIS A 20 7.21 15.95 13.42
N GLY A 21 5.91 15.64 13.44
CA GLY A 21 4.86 16.41 12.77
C GLY A 21 4.81 16.23 11.25
N VAL A 22 5.20 15.06 10.73
CA VAL A 22 5.01 14.76 9.30
C VAL A 22 3.53 14.54 8.97
N ASP A 23 3.15 14.72 7.71
CA ASP A 23 1.74 14.66 7.28
C ASP A 23 1.31 13.28 6.76
N GLY A 24 2.23 12.33 6.66
CA GLY A 24 1.93 10.97 6.22
C GLY A 24 3.16 10.08 6.13
N ILE A 25 2.91 8.78 6.00
CA ILE A 25 3.95 7.75 5.86
C ILE A 25 3.67 6.91 4.62
N ILE A 26 4.71 6.50 3.90
CA ILE A 26 4.65 5.44 2.89
C ILE A 26 5.52 4.27 3.38
N VAL A 27 4.86 3.19 3.76
CA VAL A 27 5.49 1.90 4.08
C VAL A 27 6.17 1.36 2.83
N SER A 28 7.48 1.21 2.86
CA SER A 28 8.26 0.88 1.66
C SER A 28 9.61 0.29 2.02
N ASN A 29 9.96 -0.83 1.39
CA ASN A 29 11.34 -1.37 1.37
C ASN A 29 12.05 -1.02 0.03
N HIS A 30 11.56 0.01 -0.66
CA HIS A 30 12.02 0.44 -1.98
C HIS A 30 11.89 -0.64 -3.07
N GLY A 31 10.90 -1.53 -2.94
CA GLY A 31 10.68 -2.64 -3.86
C GLY A 31 11.78 -3.72 -3.78
N GLY A 32 12.33 -3.93 -2.59
CA GLY A 32 13.39 -4.91 -2.32
C GLY A 32 14.76 -4.51 -2.88
N ARG A 33 15.04 -3.21 -2.99
CA ARG A 33 16.26 -2.68 -3.65
C ARG A 33 17.27 -2.02 -2.71
N GLN A 34 16.92 -1.88 -1.43
CA GLN A 34 17.70 -1.10 -0.47
C GLN A 34 17.77 -1.78 0.89
N GLU A 35 16.65 -2.32 1.34
CA GLU A 35 16.52 -2.95 2.65
C GLU A 35 16.74 -4.48 2.50
N GLU A 36 17.65 -5.05 3.30
CA GLU A 36 18.12 -6.45 3.18
C GLU A 36 17.43 -7.44 4.14
N SER A 37 16.53 -6.99 5.02
CA SER A 37 15.82 -7.88 5.95
C SER A 37 14.89 -8.87 5.25
N ASN A 38 14.61 -8.67 3.96
CA ASN A 38 13.62 -9.41 3.17
C ASN A 38 12.20 -9.34 3.76
N ARG A 39 11.91 -8.37 4.64
CA ARG A 39 10.55 -8.15 5.15
C ARG A 39 9.66 -7.64 4.02
N ALA A 40 8.48 -8.27 3.89
CA ALA A 40 7.46 -7.77 2.98
C ALA A 40 6.85 -6.49 3.55
N THR A 41 6.59 -5.50 2.69
CA THR A 41 5.98 -4.22 3.12
C THR A 41 4.59 -4.42 3.72
N LEU A 42 3.85 -5.45 3.31
CA LEU A 42 2.55 -5.81 3.88
C LEU A 42 2.65 -6.27 5.34
N ASP A 43 3.74 -6.95 5.70
CA ASP A 43 4.00 -7.36 7.09
C ASP A 43 4.36 -6.15 7.95
N SER A 44 5.19 -5.25 7.41
CA SER A 44 5.55 -3.98 8.07
C SER A 44 4.37 -3.02 8.21
N LEU A 45 3.35 -3.10 7.35
CA LEU A 45 2.19 -2.20 7.39
C LEU A 45 1.50 -2.22 8.76
N ILE A 46 1.35 -3.40 9.37
CA ILE A 46 0.61 -3.55 10.63
C ILE A 46 1.30 -2.78 11.75
N GLU A 47 2.61 -2.95 11.93
CA GLU A 47 3.34 -2.27 13.00
C GLU A 47 3.53 -0.77 12.73
N VAL A 48 3.62 -0.37 11.46
CA VAL A 48 3.66 1.06 11.10
C VAL A 48 2.33 1.75 11.41
N LEU A 49 1.20 1.08 11.15
CA LEU A 49 -0.12 1.60 11.55
C LEU A 49 -0.24 1.73 13.07
N GLU A 50 0.27 0.77 13.83
CA GLU A 50 0.34 0.85 15.31
C GLU A 50 1.16 2.06 15.78
N GLY A 51 2.30 2.34 15.14
CA GLY A 51 3.13 3.49 15.46
C GLY A 51 2.48 4.83 15.08
N ALA A 52 1.74 4.86 13.97
CA ALA A 52 1.03 6.06 13.49
C ALA A 52 -0.25 6.38 14.27
N GLN A 53 -0.83 5.39 14.96
CA GLN A 53 -2.02 5.54 15.82
C GLN A 53 -3.19 6.31 15.17
N ASP A 54 -3.46 6.05 13.88
CA ASP A 54 -4.47 6.74 13.07
C ASP A 54 -4.34 8.28 13.00
N SER A 55 -3.21 8.85 13.46
CA SER A 55 -2.99 10.29 13.54
C SER A 55 -2.71 10.92 12.17
N ILE A 56 -2.11 10.14 11.27
CA ILE A 56 -1.74 10.55 9.91
C ILE A 56 -2.03 9.42 8.91
N PRO A 57 -2.29 9.73 7.63
CA PRO A 57 -2.49 8.71 6.61
C PRO A 57 -1.23 7.87 6.39
N VAL A 58 -1.40 6.55 6.40
CA VAL A 58 -0.37 5.58 6.05
C VAL A 58 -0.66 4.99 4.68
N LEU A 59 0.27 5.13 3.75
CA LEU A 59 0.27 4.55 2.41
C LEU A 59 1.29 3.40 2.35
N ILE A 60 1.27 2.63 1.27
CA ILE A 60 2.20 1.50 1.07
C ILE A 60 2.61 1.36 -0.39
N ASP A 61 3.85 0.91 -0.64
CA ASP A 61 4.29 0.37 -1.94
C ASP A 61 4.94 -1.03 -1.79
N GLY A 62 5.51 -1.57 -2.87
CA GLY A 62 6.29 -2.81 -2.80
C GLY A 62 5.50 -4.10 -3.00
N ALA A 63 4.19 -3.99 -3.27
CA ALA A 63 3.26 -5.10 -3.55
C ALA A 63 3.42 -5.71 -4.96
N SER A 64 4.65 -5.94 -5.43
CA SER A 64 4.84 -6.41 -6.80
C SER A 64 4.48 -7.90 -6.93
N GLY A 65 3.38 -8.20 -7.62
CA GLY A 65 3.11 -9.52 -8.18
C GLY A 65 1.88 -10.25 -7.67
N GLU A 66 1.15 -9.70 -6.69
CA GLU A 66 -0.16 -10.23 -6.28
C GLU A 66 -1.20 -9.11 -6.23
N GLU A 67 -2.14 -9.17 -7.16
CA GLU A 67 -3.22 -8.20 -7.36
C GLU A 67 -4.08 -8.08 -6.09
N GLN A 68 -4.20 -9.17 -5.33
CA GLN A 68 -4.94 -9.23 -4.06
C GLN A 68 -4.31 -8.41 -2.94
N ILE A 69 -3.02 -8.04 -3.03
CA ILE A 69 -2.36 -7.24 -1.99
C ILE A 69 -2.99 -5.86 -1.87
N PHE A 70 -3.52 -5.28 -2.95
CA PHE A 70 -4.16 -3.97 -2.92
C PHE A 70 -5.37 -3.99 -1.99
N PHE A 71 -6.24 -4.98 -2.16
CA PHE A 71 -7.39 -5.17 -1.28
C PHE A 71 -6.95 -5.45 0.16
N LYS A 72 -5.97 -6.34 0.37
CA LYS A 72 -5.46 -6.67 1.71
C LYS A 72 -4.89 -5.45 2.43
N ALA A 73 -4.10 -4.63 1.74
CA ALA A 73 -3.52 -3.41 2.30
C ALA A 73 -4.59 -2.41 2.74
N LEU A 74 -5.60 -2.17 1.90
CA LEU A 74 -6.76 -1.33 2.26
C LEU A 74 -7.49 -1.90 3.48
N ALA A 75 -7.76 -3.21 3.48
CA ALA A 75 -8.44 -3.88 4.59
C ALA A 75 -7.64 -3.86 5.90
N LEU A 76 -6.31 -3.82 5.82
CA LEU A 76 -5.43 -3.69 6.98
C LEU A 76 -5.35 -2.27 7.55
N GLY A 77 -5.69 -1.25 6.76
CA GLY A 77 -5.74 0.15 7.19
C GLY A 77 -4.93 1.13 6.34
N ALA A 78 -4.28 0.67 5.25
CA ALA A 78 -3.61 1.60 4.36
C ALA A 78 -4.61 2.54 3.69
N ARG A 79 -4.25 3.82 3.59
CA ARG A 79 -5.07 4.86 2.95
C ARG A 79 -5.04 4.78 1.42
N ALA A 80 -3.89 4.42 0.85
CA ALA A 80 -3.70 4.23 -0.57
C ALA A 80 -2.46 3.36 -0.84
N ILE A 81 -2.38 2.83 -2.05
CA ILE A 81 -1.27 2.00 -2.53
C ILE A 81 -0.58 2.73 -3.68
N ALA A 82 0.74 2.85 -3.62
CA ALA A 82 1.56 3.41 -4.69
C ALA A 82 2.14 2.28 -5.56
N ILE A 83 2.27 2.54 -6.86
CA ILE A 83 2.82 1.60 -7.84
C ILE A 83 4.18 2.06 -8.34
N GLY A 84 5.13 1.13 -8.45
CA GLY A 84 6.48 1.38 -8.94
C GLY A 84 6.70 0.81 -10.34
N ARG A 85 7.19 -0.43 -10.40
CA ARG A 85 7.53 -1.12 -11.65
C ARG A 85 6.38 -1.23 -12.67
N PRO A 86 5.12 -1.53 -12.30
CA PRO A 86 4.05 -1.71 -13.29
C PRO A 86 3.85 -0.51 -14.22
N GLN A 87 3.84 0.73 -13.69
CA GLN A 87 3.71 1.92 -14.54
C GLN A 87 4.91 2.11 -15.48
N VAL A 88 6.12 1.77 -15.05
CA VAL A 88 7.32 1.83 -15.91
C VAL A 88 7.25 0.80 -17.03
N TYR A 89 6.71 -0.38 -16.76
CA TYR A 89 6.50 -1.41 -17.78
C TYR A 89 5.44 -0.99 -18.80
N GLY A 90 4.32 -0.42 -18.35
CA GLY A 90 3.31 0.17 -19.24
C GLY A 90 3.91 1.25 -20.12
N LEU A 91 4.66 2.19 -19.52
CA LEU A 91 5.35 3.26 -20.24
C LEU A 91 6.30 2.71 -21.31
N GLY A 92 7.09 1.69 -20.98
CA GLY A 92 8.03 1.07 -21.92
C GLY A 92 7.35 0.29 -23.06
N ALA A 93 6.15 -0.23 -22.84
CA ALA A 93 5.42 -1.03 -23.83
C ALA A 93 4.66 -0.17 -24.83
N PHE A 94 3.87 0.80 -24.35
CA PHE A 94 2.95 1.58 -25.19
C PHE A 94 2.88 3.06 -24.79
N GLY A 95 3.90 3.60 -24.11
CA GLY A 95 3.91 4.99 -23.68
C GLY A 95 2.79 5.29 -22.67
N GLU A 96 2.17 6.46 -22.81
CA GLU A 96 1.04 6.90 -21.98
C GLU A 96 -0.10 5.87 -21.96
N GLU A 97 -0.51 5.33 -23.12
CA GLU A 97 -1.58 4.34 -23.23
C GLU A 97 -1.27 3.06 -22.43
N GLY A 98 0.01 2.69 -22.33
CA GLY A 98 0.45 1.55 -21.54
C GLY A 98 0.34 1.82 -20.04
N VAL A 99 0.65 3.04 -19.58
CA VAL A 99 0.44 3.45 -18.18
C VAL A 99 -1.04 3.42 -17.84
N ASP A 100 -1.88 3.98 -18.72
CA ASP A 100 -3.34 3.97 -18.56
C ASP A 100 -3.91 2.55 -18.47
N GLN A 101 -3.41 1.65 -19.32
CA GLN A 101 -3.84 0.25 -19.30
C GLN A 101 -3.45 -0.45 -17.98
N VAL A 102 -2.26 -0.18 -17.43
CA VAL A 102 -1.86 -0.70 -16.12
C VAL A 102 -2.80 -0.23 -15.02
N LEU A 103 -3.11 1.07 -14.96
CA LEU A 103 -4.03 1.62 -13.97
C LEU A 103 -5.44 1.02 -14.09
N ARG A 104 -5.91 0.82 -15.34
CA ARG A 104 -7.22 0.20 -15.62
C ARG A 104 -7.30 -1.23 -15.15
N ILE A 105 -6.26 -2.04 -15.40
CA ILE A 105 -6.18 -3.43 -14.95
C ILE A 105 -6.26 -3.49 -13.42
N LEU A 106 -5.41 -2.72 -12.72
CA LEU A 106 -5.37 -2.72 -11.25
C LEU A 106 -6.72 -2.30 -10.64
N ASN A 107 -7.38 -1.29 -11.20
CA ASN A 107 -8.71 -0.88 -10.74
C ASN A 107 -9.78 -1.95 -11.00
N THR A 108 -9.75 -2.59 -12.18
CA THR A 108 -10.71 -3.65 -12.54
C THR A 108 -10.57 -4.85 -11.61
N GLU A 109 -9.35 -5.22 -11.24
CA GLU A 109 -9.07 -6.33 -10.33
C GLU A 109 -9.53 -6.02 -8.91
N LEU A 110 -9.23 -4.81 -8.40
CA LEU A 110 -9.73 -4.35 -7.11
C LEU A 110 -11.27 -4.38 -7.07
N GLU A 111 -11.94 -3.83 -8.09
CA GLU A 111 -13.40 -3.87 -8.21
C GLU A 111 -13.95 -5.29 -8.25
N THR A 112 -13.25 -6.20 -8.93
CA THR A 112 -13.66 -7.61 -9.01
C THR A 112 -13.61 -8.28 -7.65
N ILE A 113 -12.54 -8.06 -6.88
CA ILE A 113 -12.42 -8.56 -5.50
C ILE A 113 -13.51 -7.94 -4.61
N MET A 114 -13.72 -6.63 -4.72
CA MET A 114 -14.79 -5.92 -4.00
C MET A 114 -16.17 -6.53 -4.26
N LYS A 115 -16.48 -6.89 -5.52
CA LYS A 115 -17.73 -7.59 -5.89
C LYS A 115 -17.83 -8.97 -5.23
N PHE A 116 -16.74 -9.74 -5.19
CA PHE A 116 -16.75 -11.07 -4.57
C PHE A 116 -16.98 -11.05 -3.05
N VAL A 117 -16.47 -10.02 -2.36
CA VAL A 117 -16.59 -9.89 -0.90
C VAL A 117 -17.75 -8.98 -0.47
N GLY A 118 -18.54 -8.46 -1.42
CA GLY A 118 -19.68 -7.58 -1.14
C GLY A 118 -19.31 -6.17 -0.65
N ALA A 119 -18.08 -5.69 -0.90
CA ALA A 119 -17.68 -4.33 -0.57
C ALA A 119 -18.16 -3.34 -1.64
N THR A 120 -19.21 -2.58 -1.35
CA THR A 120 -19.82 -1.62 -2.31
C THR A 120 -19.10 -0.27 -2.39
N SER A 121 -18.10 -0.04 -1.53
CA SER A 121 -17.27 1.16 -1.52
C SER A 121 -15.89 0.83 -0.91
N LEU A 122 -14.91 1.72 -1.11
CA LEU A 122 -13.60 1.57 -0.45
C LEU A 122 -13.73 1.59 1.09
N SER A 123 -14.68 2.35 1.64
CA SER A 123 -14.95 2.38 3.10
C SER A 123 -15.62 1.11 3.62
N ALA A 124 -16.17 0.27 2.75
CA ALA A 124 -16.71 -1.04 3.10
C ALA A 124 -15.61 -2.11 3.18
N ILE A 125 -14.39 -1.84 2.69
CA ILE A 125 -13.24 -2.72 2.83
C ILE A 125 -12.73 -2.63 4.27
N LYS A 126 -12.82 -3.74 5.01
CA LYS A 126 -12.47 -3.78 6.43
C LYS A 126 -11.63 -5.01 6.76
N ARG A 127 -10.99 -4.98 7.93
CA ARG A 127 -10.17 -6.09 8.43
C ARG A 127 -10.94 -7.41 8.53
N GLN A 128 -12.25 -7.38 8.73
CA GLN A 128 -13.13 -8.56 8.76
C GLN A 128 -13.23 -9.27 7.39
N SER A 129 -12.87 -8.60 6.29
CA SER A 129 -12.77 -9.22 4.97
C SER A 129 -11.54 -10.12 4.80
N LEU A 130 -10.67 -10.20 5.82
CA LEU A 130 -9.46 -10.99 5.80
C LEU A 130 -9.55 -12.15 6.79
N ILE A 131 -9.02 -13.30 6.38
CA ILE A 131 -8.73 -14.41 7.28
C ILE A 131 -7.23 -14.38 7.60
N ARG A 132 -6.89 -14.64 8.87
CA ARG A 132 -5.49 -14.90 9.24
C ARG A 132 -5.17 -16.32 8.81
N LYS A 133 -4.06 -16.49 8.10
CA LYS A 133 -3.51 -17.81 7.83
C LYS A 133 -2.73 -18.22 9.08
N ASP A 134 -3.12 -19.33 9.69
CA ASP A 134 -2.42 -19.94 10.82
C ASP A 134 -1.01 -20.41 10.43
#